data_AF-A0A4P6AFI4-F1
#
_entry.id   AF-A0A4P6AFI4-F1
#
_cell.length_a   1.000
_cell.length_b   1.000
_cell.length_c   1.000
_cell.angle_alpha   90.00
_cell.angle_beta   90.00
_cell.angle_gamma   90.00
#
_symmetry.space_group_name_H-M   'P 1'
#
loop_
_entity.id
_entity.type
_entity.pdbx_description
1 polymer ?
#
loop_
_entity_poly.entity_id
_entity_poly.type
_entity_poly.pdbx_seq_one_letter_code
_entity_poly.pdbx_strand_id
1 'polypeptide(L)'
;MEKAKESLKTLVEDHAKNLTEQALATWLQSLYFFKLQDWPSYGSAVRTAHYLNNYLPIEMKLKTLQNRLQWHAFKREFSDALYVLNELKIQSKGSLSDTQYQSLAEDIKAQMKTSETNKIDVTVANGRAWSHRLPRSTVNLTLHEGNIDFAELRCENGRHQLNTLTSEAFTIPDDFLKCSVFVKGADGTRFSLTESGETRAF
;
A
#
# COMPACT_ATOMS: atom_id res chain seq x y z
N MET A 1 -27.07 6.27 -6.31
CA MET A 1 -25.89 5.39 -6.25
C MET A 1 -26.06 4.12 -7.08
N GLU A 2 -27.24 3.47 -7.07
CA GLU A 2 -27.46 2.23 -7.87
C GLU A 2 -27.18 2.36 -9.37
N LYS A 3 -27.62 3.43 -10.04
CA LYS A 3 -27.30 3.63 -11.47
C LYS A 3 -25.79 3.68 -11.73
N ALA A 4 -25.03 4.33 -10.86
CA ALA A 4 -23.57 4.42 -11.00
C ALA A 4 -22.90 3.06 -10.78
N LYS A 5 -23.40 2.26 -9.84
CA LYS A 5 -22.95 0.88 -9.60
C LYS A 5 -23.12 0.01 -10.84
N GLU A 6 -24.31 0.04 -11.43
CA GLU A 6 -24.67 -0.77 -12.61
C GLU A 6 -23.88 -0.33 -13.85
N SER A 7 -23.75 0.98 -14.08
CA SER A 7 -22.92 1.49 -15.18
C SER A 7 -21.44 1.13 -15.02
N LEU A 8 -20.88 1.21 -13.79
CA LEU A 8 -19.49 0.80 -13.53
C LEU A 8 -19.28 -0.69 -13.72
N LYS A 9 -20.24 -1.52 -13.28
CA LYS A 9 -20.21 -2.96 -13.49
C LYS A 9 -20.17 -3.28 -14.99
N THR A 10 -21.10 -2.73 -15.75
CA THR A 10 -21.19 -2.92 -17.22
C THR A 10 -19.91 -2.46 -17.91
N LEU A 11 -19.37 -1.29 -17.53
CA LEU A 11 -18.10 -0.77 -18.07
C LEU A 11 -16.95 -1.78 -17.87
N VAL A 12 -16.84 -2.36 -16.67
CA VAL A 12 -15.76 -3.29 -16.33
C VAL A 12 -15.94 -4.64 -17.02
N GLU A 13 -17.16 -5.19 -17.01
CA GLU A 13 -17.43 -6.54 -17.54
C GLU A 13 -17.43 -6.55 -19.08
N ASP A 14 -18.03 -5.55 -19.71
CA ASP A 14 -18.36 -5.60 -21.15
C ASP A 14 -17.47 -4.71 -22.01
N HIS A 15 -16.85 -3.67 -21.44
CA HIS A 15 -16.19 -2.63 -22.23
C HIS A 15 -14.70 -2.42 -21.91
N ALA A 16 -14.22 -2.76 -20.71
CA ALA A 16 -12.81 -2.57 -20.33
C ALA A 16 -11.91 -3.72 -20.80
N LYS A 17 -11.69 -3.84 -22.11
CA LYS A 17 -10.99 -4.98 -22.72
C LYS A 17 -9.49 -4.77 -22.89
N ASN A 18 -9.01 -3.52 -22.94
CA ASN A 18 -7.57 -3.20 -22.99
C ASN A 18 -7.07 -2.47 -21.73
N LEU A 19 -5.73 -2.36 -21.60
CA LEU A 19 -5.09 -1.79 -20.41
C LEU A 19 -5.46 -0.32 -20.15
N THR A 20 -5.70 0.47 -21.21
CA THR A 20 -6.14 1.87 -21.09
C THR A 20 -7.55 1.94 -20.52
N GLU A 21 -8.48 1.15 -21.06
CA GLU A 21 -9.85 1.11 -20.56
C GLU A 21 -9.92 0.57 -19.13
N GLN A 22 -9.13 -0.47 -18.81
CA GLN A 22 -9.03 -1.01 -17.46
C GLN A 22 -8.46 0.01 -16.47
N ALA A 23 -7.47 0.79 -16.88
CA ALA A 23 -6.91 1.87 -16.05
C ALA A 23 -7.97 2.92 -15.74
N LEU A 24 -8.70 3.39 -16.77
CA LEU A 24 -9.78 4.37 -16.62
C LEU A 24 -10.93 3.84 -15.76
N ALA A 25 -11.38 2.60 -16.01
CA ALA A 25 -12.44 1.97 -15.25
C ALA A 25 -12.06 1.82 -13.77
N THR A 26 -10.84 1.38 -13.49
CA THR A 26 -10.35 1.25 -12.10
C THR A 26 -10.20 2.61 -11.42
N TRP A 27 -9.75 3.63 -12.14
CA TRP A 27 -9.68 4.99 -11.61
C TRP A 27 -11.09 5.50 -11.22
N LEU A 28 -12.10 5.29 -12.06
CA LEU A 28 -13.49 5.62 -11.75
C LEU A 28 -14.03 4.83 -10.55
N GLN A 29 -13.72 3.53 -10.46
CA GLN A 29 -14.06 2.71 -9.29
C GLN A 29 -13.47 3.31 -8.01
N SER A 30 -12.23 3.80 -8.03
CA SER A 30 -11.63 4.44 -6.85
C SER A 30 -12.43 5.66 -6.38
N LEU A 31 -12.91 6.50 -7.30
CA LEU A 31 -13.75 7.64 -6.96
C LEU A 31 -15.10 7.21 -6.38
N TYR A 32 -15.72 6.19 -6.98
CA TYR A 32 -16.99 5.64 -6.54
C TYR A 32 -16.91 5.05 -5.13
N PHE A 33 -15.92 4.20 -4.86
CA PHE A 33 -15.74 3.59 -3.54
C PHE A 33 -15.36 4.61 -2.47
N PHE A 34 -14.57 5.64 -2.82
CA PHE A 34 -14.32 6.76 -1.93
C PHE A 34 -15.63 7.47 -1.52
N LYS A 35 -16.54 7.72 -2.47
CA LYS A 35 -17.84 8.35 -2.18
C LYS A 35 -18.75 7.48 -1.33
N LEU A 36 -18.63 6.16 -1.42
CA LEU A 36 -19.33 5.21 -0.55
C LEU A 36 -18.67 5.02 0.82
N GLN A 37 -17.45 5.52 1.02
CA GLN A 37 -16.62 5.20 2.19
C GLN A 37 -16.36 3.68 2.33
N ASP A 38 -16.41 2.95 1.21
CA ASP A 38 -16.01 1.53 1.15
C ASP A 38 -14.48 1.47 1.05
N TRP A 39 -13.82 1.58 2.20
CA TRP A 39 -12.36 1.66 2.28
C TRP A 39 -11.63 0.42 1.74
N PRO A 40 -12.08 -0.82 1.99
CA PRO A 40 -11.46 -2.00 1.37
C PRO A 40 -11.48 -1.94 -0.17
N SER A 41 -12.64 -1.64 -0.76
CA SER A 41 -12.78 -1.54 -2.22
C SER A 41 -12.02 -0.33 -2.78
N TYR A 42 -12.03 0.79 -2.07
CA TYR A 42 -11.25 1.98 -2.40
C TYR A 42 -9.76 1.68 -2.46
N GLY A 43 -9.20 1.08 -1.41
CA GLY A 43 -7.78 0.72 -1.36
C GLY A 43 -7.37 -0.23 -2.49
N SER A 44 -8.22 -1.22 -2.80
CA SER A 44 -8.01 -2.14 -3.93
C SER A 44 -8.01 -1.40 -5.28
N ALA A 45 -8.99 -0.54 -5.51
CA ALA A 45 -9.09 0.25 -6.73
C ALA A 45 -7.92 1.24 -6.87
N VAL A 46 -7.53 1.94 -5.82
CA VAL A 46 -6.35 2.83 -5.82
C VAL A 46 -5.08 2.06 -6.13
N ARG A 47 -4.91 0.85 -5.56
CA ARG A 47 -3.76 -0.01 -5.85
C ARG A 47 -3.71 -0.42 -7.32
N THR A 48 -4.83 -0.89 -7.87
CA THR A 48 -4.90 -1.32 -9.28
C THR A 48 -4.76 -0.15 -10.25
N ALA A 49 -5.37 1.01 -9.96
CA ALA A 49 -5.20 2.23 -10.77
C ALA A 49 -3.73 2.70 -10.78
N HIS A 50 -3.04 2.60 -9.63
CA HIS A 50 -1.61 2.90 -9.56
C HIS A 50 -0.77 1.92 -10.40
N TYR A 51 -1.06 0.61 -10.34
CA TYR A 51 -0.38 -0.39 -11.17
C TYR A 51 -0.53 -0.11 -12.68
N LEU A 52 -1.70 0.38 -13.09
CA LEU A 52 -2.01 0.72 -14.47
C LEU A 52 -1.75 2.19 -14.83
N ASN A 53 -1.06 2.96 -13.96
CA ASN A 53 -1.02 4.42 -14.09
C ASN A 53 -0.37 4.92 -15.39
N ASN A 54 0.49 4.12 -16.03
CA ASN A 54 1.15 4.46 -17.29
C ASN A 54 0.17 4.55 -18.47
N TYR A 55 -1.02 3.96 -18.33
CA TYR A 55 -2.09 4.02 -19.31
C TYR A 55 -3.11 5.13 -19.02
N LEU A 56 -2.92 5.90 -17.94
CA LEU A 56 -3.77 7.04 -17.61
C LEU A 56 -3.22 8.35 -18.20
N PRO A 57 -4.11 9.30 -18.57
CA PRO A 57 -3.71 10.69 -18.82
C PRO A 57 -2.92 11.27 -17.65
N ILE A 58 -1.99 12.18 -17.92
CA ILE A 58 -1.02 12.67 -16.92
C ILE A 58 -1.68 13.20 -15.64
N GLU A 59 -2.76 13.98 -15.76
CA GLU A 59 -3.48 14.50 -14.59
C GLU A 59 -4.08 13.39 -13.73
N MET A 60 -4.66 12.36 -14.36
CA MET A 60 -5.23 11.21 -13.67
C MET A 60 -4.14 10.33 -13.03
N LYS A 61 -2.99 10.17 -13.70
CA LYS A 61 -1.81 9.51 -13.13
C LYS A 61 -1.35 10.23 -11.87
N LEU A 62 -1.15 11.55 -11.91
CA LEU A 62 -0.73 12.33 -10.75
C LEU A 62 -1.76 12.25 -9.62
N LYS A 63 -3.05 12.33 -9.93
CA LYS A 63 -4.12 12.17 -8.95
C LYS A 63 -4.12 10.77 -8.32
N THR A 64 -3.85 9.73 -9.10
CA THR A 64 -3.72 8.35 -8.62
C THR A 64 -2.57 8.21 -7.63
N LEU A 65 -1.42 8.82 -7.93
CA LEU A 65 -0.26 8.84 -7.03
C LEU A 65 -0.57 9.60 -5.74
N GLN A 66 -1.25 10.74 -5.81
CA GLN A 66 -1.72 11.47 -4.62
C GLN A 66 -2.69 10.64 -3.77
N ASN A 67 -3.67 9.99 -4.38
CA ASN A 67 -4.63 9.14 -3.67
C ASN A 67 -3.93 7.95 -3.02
N ARG A 68 -2.93 7.35 -3.70
CA ARG A 68 -2.14 6.24 -3.17
C ARG A 68 -1.23 6.66 -2.01
N LEU A 69 -0.61 7.83 -2.11
CA LEU A 69 0.17 8.45 -1.03
C LEU A 69 -0.69 8.62 0.23
N GLN A 70 -1.86 9.24 0.09
CA GLN A 70 -2.80 9.46 1.19
C GLN A 70 -3.31 8.14 1.77
N TRP A 71 -3.58 7.15 0.93
CA TRP A 71 -4.00 5.83 1.38
C TRP A 71 -2.92 5.14 2.24
N HIS A 72 -1.66 5.14 1.80
CA HIS A 72 -0.56 4.59 2.59
C HIS A 72 -0.38 5.32 3.93
N ALA A 73 -0.44 6.66 3.92
CA ALA A 73 -0.36 7.45 5.15
C ALA A 73 -1.51 7.13 6.12
N PHE A 74 -2.74 7.01 5.61
CA PHE A 74 -3.92 6.61 6.41
C PHE A 74 -3.75 5.21 7.02
N LYS A 75 -3.19 4.27 6.25
CA LYS A 75 -2.89 2.91 6.71
C LYS A 75 -1.65 2.81 7.59
N ARG A 76 -0.95 3.93 7.83
CA ARG A 76 0.33 4.01 8.56
C ARG A 76 1.47 3.22 7.89
N GLU A 77 1.35 2.98 6.59
CA GLU A 77 2.36 2.37 5.74
C GLU A 77 3.34 3.45 5.28
N PHE A 78 4.04 4.11 6.23
CA PHE A 78 4.76 5.36 5.98
C PHE A 78 5.95 5.25 5.01
N SER A 79 6.66 4.12 5.03
CA SER A 79 7.73 3.83 4.07
C SER A 79 7.20 3.75 2.63
N ASP A 80 6.04 3.13 2.42
CA ASP A 80 5.38 3.07 1.12
C ASP A 80 4.79 4.41 0.71
N ALA A 81 4.32 5.22 1.67
CA ALA A 81 3.94 6.61 1.42
C ALA A 81 5.13 7.42 0.87
N LEU A 82 6.30 7.33 1.51
CA LEU A 82 7.52 8.00 1.03
C LEU A 82 7.95 7.51 -0.35
N TYR A 83 7.83 6.21 -0.62
CA TYR A 83 8.11 5.64 -1.93
C TYR A 83 7.21 6.26 -3.02
N VAL A 84 5.90 6.34 -2.77
CA VAL A 84 4.93 6.94 -3.71
C VAL A 84 5.14 8.45 -3.84
N LEU A 85 5.56 9.15 -2.78
CA LEU A 85 5.90 10.57 -2.85
C LEU A 85 7.10 10.81 -3.79
N ASN A 86 8.12 9.96 -3.74
CA ASN A 86 9.24 10.03 -4.67
C ASN A 86 8.80 9.77 -6.12
N GLU A 87 7.93 8.78 -6.35
CA GLU A 87 7.35 8.59 -7.68
C GLU A 87 6.54 9.81 -8.14
N LEU A 88 5.71 10.39 -7.27
CA LEU A 88 4.95 11.60 -7.57
C LEU A 88 5.89 12.74 -7.98
N LYS A 89 6.99 12.96 -7.27
CA LYS A 89 8.01 13.96 -7.62
C LYS A 89 8.54 13.74 -9.04
N ILE A 90 8.96 12.52 -9.36
CA ILE A 90 9.51 12.19 -10.68
C ILE A 90 8.45 12.39 -11.79
N GLN A 91 7.25 11.85 -11.59
CA GLN A 91 6.18 11.87 -12.59
C GLN A 91 5.57 13.27 -12.78
N SER A 92 5.66 14.14 -11.78
CA SER A 92 5.17 15.52 -11.82
C SER A 92 5.95 16.43 -12.77
N LYS A 93 7.15 16.00 -13.22
CA LYS A 93 8.05 16.75 -14.12
C LYS A 93 8.26 18.21 -13.70
N GLY A 94 8.38 18.45 -12.40
CA GLY A 94 8.64 19.76 -11.81
C GLY A 94 7.41 20.49 -11.26
N SER A 95 6.19 19.98 -11.46
CA SER A 95 5.00 20.62 -10.87
C SER A 95 4.92 20.46 -9.35
N LEU A 96 5.55 19.42 -8.79
CA LEU A 96 5.85 19.36 -7.36
C LEU A 96 7.22 20.01 -7.12
N SER A 97 7.26 21.15 -6.41
CA SER A 97 8.52 21.83 -6.11
C SER A 97 9.38 21.05 -5.11
N ASP A 98 10.68 21.35 -5.01
CA ASP A 98 11.55 20.69 -4.04
C ASP A 98 11.12 21.02 -2.59
N THR A 99 10.72 22.26 -2.32
CA THR A 99 10.21 22.67 -1.00
C THR A 99 8.94 21.91 -0.61
N GLN A 100 7.99 21.76 -1.55
CA GLN A 100 6.76 20.99 -1.30
C GLN A 100 7.06 19.51 -1.06
N TYR A 101 7.96 18.94 -1.86
CA TYR A 101 8.40 17.57 -1.68
C TYR A 101 9.03 17.34 -0.30
N GLN A 102 9.96 18.21 0.12
CA GLN A 102 10.62 18.08 1.41
C GLN A 102 9.64 18.22 2.57
N SER A 103 8.75 19.21 2.53
CA SER A 103 7.71 19.39 3.55
C SER A 103 6.83 18.14 3.70
N LEU A 104 6.33 17.58 2.59
CA LEU A 104 5.52 16.35 2.63
C LEU A 104 6.32 15.15 3.17
N ALA A 105 7.59 15.03 2.78
CA ALA A 105 8.45 13.95 3.26
C ALA A 105 8.73 14.06 4.76
N GLU A 106 8.93 15.28 5.26
CA GLU A 106 9.14 15.56 6.68
C GLU A 106 7.89 15.26 7.51
N ASP A 107 6.70 15.63 7.02
CA ASP A 107 5.43 15.31 7.70
C ASP A 107 5.25 13.79 7.86
N ILE A 108 5.53 13.00 6.82
CA ILE A 108 5.44 11.54 6.87
C ILE A 108 6.49 10.95 7.82
N LYS A 109 7.74 11.44 7.75
CA LYS A 109 8.83 11.01 8.64
C LYS A 109 8.55 11.36 10.09
N ALA A 110 7.94 12.51 10.37
CA ALA A 110 7.55 12.92 11.71
C ALA A 110 6.53 11.92 12.28
N GLN A 111 5.48 11.58 11.53
CA GLN A 111 4.50 10.57 11.96
C GLN A 111 5.16 9.21 12.23
N MET A 112 6.09 8.78 11.36
CA MET A 112 6.85 7.55 11.55
C MET A 112 7.72 7.54 12.81
N LYS A 113 8.21 8.71 13.27
CA LYS A 113 9.04 8.87 14.48
C LYS A 113 8.23 9.05 15.75
N THR A 114 7.03 9.61 15.68
CA THR A 114 6.21 9.94 16.86
C THR A 114 5.79 8.74 17.70
N SER A 115 5.80 7.53 17.14
CA SER A 115 5.52 6.30 17.88
C SER A 115 6.77 5.43 18.02
N GLU A 116 7.09 5.01 19.25
CA GLU A 116 8.08 3.95 19.51
C GLU A 116 7.75 2.66 18.75
N THR A 117 6.45 2.46 18.48
CA THR A 117 5.90 1.31 17.79
C THR A 117 4.85 1.75 16.78
N ASN A 118 5.02 1.38 15.50
CA ASN A 118 4.02 1.57 14.45
C ASN A 118 3.19 0.31 14.28
N LYS A 119 1.85 0.42 14.30
CA LYS A 119 0.95 -0.71 14.06
C LYS A 119 0.18 -0.50 12.75
N ILE A 120 0.19 -1.50 11.90
CA ILE A 120 -0.52 -1.54 10.61
C ILE A 120 -1.53 -2.68 10.65
N ASP A 121 -2.81 -2.34 10.63
CA ASP A 121 -3.91 -3.31 10.59
C ASP A 121 -4.26 -3.65 9.13
N VAL A 122 -4.26 -4.95 8.79
CA VAL A 122 -4.42 -5.44 7.43
C VAL A 122 -5.60 -6.40 7.34
N THR A 123 -6.35 -6.28 6.25
CA THR A 123 -7.34 -7.27 5.83
C THR A 123 -6.97 -7.74 4.42
N VAL A 124 -6.74 -9.04 4.28
CA VAL A 124 -6.46 -9.66 2.98
C VAL A 124 -7.76 -9.66 2.17
N ALA A 125 -7.67 -9.21 0.91
CA ALA A 125 -8.81 -9.16 0.02
C ALA A 125 -8.39 -9.47 -1.43
N ASN A 126 -9.31 -10.11 -2.16
CA ASN A 126 -9.20 -10.44 -3.58
C ASN A 126 -8.04 -11.42 -3.91
N GLY A 127 -7.69 -12.32 -2.99
CA GLY A 127 -6.65 -13.35 -3.13
C GLY A 127 -5.23 -12.81 -3.30
N ARG A 128 -5.02 -11.51 -3.07
CA ARG A 128 -3.74 -10.82 -3.31
C ARG A 128 -2.88 -10.83 -2.07
N ALA A 129 -1.58 -11.06 -2.28
CA ALA A 129 -0.60 -10.81 -1.24
C ALA A 129 -0.56 -9.30 -0.90
N TRP A 130 -0.48 -9.03 0.41
CA TRP A 130 -0.12 -7.74 0.95
C TRP A 130 1.40 -7.65 1.10
N SER A 131 1.95 -6.47 0.89
CA SER A 131 3.39 -6.23 1.01
C SER A 131 3.65 -4.85 1.56
N HIS A 132 4.70 -4.71 2.38
CA HIS A 132 5.09 -3.45 2.99
C HIS A 132 6.60 -3.35 3.15
N ARG A 133 7.19 -2.22 2.77
CA ARG A 133 8.62 -1.92 3.02
C ARG A 133 8.83 -1.62 4.48
N LEU A 134 9.83 -2.21 5.12
CA LEU A 134 10.03 -2.06 6.55
C LEU A 134 11.01 -0.92 6.87
N PRO A 135 10.56 0.15 7.53
CA PRO A 135 11.45 1.22 7.96
C PRO A 135 12.15 0.94 9.29
N ARG A 136 11.81 -0.17 9.98
CA ARG A 136 12.24 -0.46 11.36
C ARG A 136 12.94 -1.82 11.48
N SER A 137 13.81 -1.96 12.49
CA SER A 137 14.64 -3.15 12.71
C SER A 137 13.92 -4.34 13.34
N THR A 138 12.76 -4.14 13.96
CA THR A 138 12.01 -5.21 14.60
C THR A 138 10.58 -5.23 14.06
N VAL A 139 10.10 -6.43 13.72
CA VAL A 139 8.74 -6.65 13.25
C VAL A 139 8.05 -7.76 14.03
N ASN A 140 6.75 -7.62 14.25
CA ASN A 140 5.92 -8.68 14.78
C ASN A 140 4.63 -8.79 13.97
N LEU A 141 4.19 -10.01 13.68
CA LEU A 141 2.94 -10.29 12.99
C LEU A 141 1.99 -11.00 13.95
N THR A 142 0.79 -10.44 14.12
CA THR A 142 -0.28 -11.06 14.91
C THR A 142 -1.48 -11.35 14.03
N LEU A 143 -1.84 -12.63 13.93
CA LEU A 143 -3.07 -13.08 13.27
C LEU A 143 -4.27 -12.88 14.20
N HIS A 144 -5.31 -12.20 13.72
CA HIS A 144 -6.55 -11.95 14.47
C HIS A 144 -7.69 -12.86 14.01
N GLU A 145 -7.79 -13.12 12.70
CA GLU A 145 -8.84 -13.94 12.10
C GLU A 145 -8.39 -14.53 10.77
N GLY A 146 -8.87 -15.73 10.45
CA GLY A 146 -8.64 -16.39 9.18
C GLY A 146 -7.37 -17.24 9.17
N ASN A 147 -6.76 -17.38 8.00
CA ASN A 147 -5.56 -18.19 7.81
C ASN A 147 -4.53 -17.43 6.96
N ILE A 148 -3.26 -17.54 7.34
CA ILE A 148 -2.12 -17.06 6.55
C ILE A 148 -1.46 -18.26 5.88
N ASP A 149 -1.38 -18.23 4.55
CA ASP A 149 -0.72 -19.24 3.74
C ASP A 149 0.80 -19.11 3.85
N PHE A 150 1.30 -17.86 3.79
CA PHE A 150 2.70 -17.54 4.06
C PHE A 150 2.85 -16.11 4.58
N ALA A 151 3.84 -15.92 5.45
CA ALA A 151 4.36 -14.62 5.85
C ALA A 151 5.88 -14.65 5.78
N GLU A 152 6.47 -13.71 5.05
CA GLU A 152 7.90 -13.69 4.76
C GLU A 152 8.46 -12.30 4.83
N LEU A 153 9.66 -12.21 5.37
CA LEU A 153 10.55 -11.10 5.16
C LEU A 153 11.37 -11.36 3.88
N ARG A 154 11.33 -10.43 2.94
CA ARG A 154 12.13 -10.47 1.70
C ARG A 154 13.02 -9.23 1.65
N CYS A 155 14.32 -9.45 1.63
CA CYS A 155 15.35 -8.44 1.56
C CYS A 155 16.15 -8.65 0.27
N GLU A 156 16.94 -7.66 -0.16
CA GLU A 156 17.72 -7.76 -1.40
C GLU A 156 18.71 -8.94 -1.38
N ASN A 157 19.20 -9.31 -0.20
CA ASN A 157 20.19 -10.37 0.00
C ASN A 157 19.66 -11.62 0.72
N GLY A 158 18.34 -11.75 0.93
CA GLY A 158 17.82 -12.91 1.65
C GLY A 158 16.32 -12.96 1.82
N ARG A 159 15.84 -14.14 2.24
CA ARG A 159 14.44 -14.39 2.59
C ARG A 159 14.40 -15.09 3.95
N HIS A 160 13.45 -14.68 4.79
CA HIS A 160 13.20 -15.29 6.08
C HIS A 160 11.69 -15.52 6.24
N GLN A 161 11.31 -16.69 6.73
CA GLN A 161 9.90 -17.01 6.97
C GLN A 161 9.50 -16.55 8.37
N LEU A 162 8.48 -15.71 8.46
CA LEU A 162 7.98 -15.21 9.73
C LEU A 162 7.07 -16.26 10.38
N ASN A 163 7.24 -16.47 11.69
CA ASN A 163 6.37 -17.34 12.45
C ASN A 163 5.04 -16.62 12.72
N THR A 164 3.96 -17.12 12.14
CA THR A 164 2.62 -16.55 12.29
C THR A 164 1.84 -17.13 13.48
N LEU A 165 2.37 -18.19 14.11
CA LEU A 165 1.70 -18.91 15.20
C LEU A 165 2.07 -18.34 16.58
N THR A 166 3.32 -17.89 16.75
CA THR A 166 3.84 -17.50 18.08
C THR A 166 3.72 -16.00 18.37
N SER A 167 3.35 -15.17 17.37
CA SER A 167 3.36 -13.69 17.49
C SER A 167 4.67 -13.15 18.10
N GLU A 168 5.78 -13.82 17.82
CA GLU A 168 7.10 -13.44 18.30
C GLU A 168 7.68 -12.33 17.42
N ALA A 169 8.28 -11.34 18.08
CA ALA A 169 8.99 -10.30 17.37
C ALA A 169 10.26 -10.88 16.71
N PHE A 170 10.44 -10.57 15.44
CA PHE A 170 11.65 -10.85 14.68
C PHE A 170 12.50 -9.58 14.56
N THR A 171 13.72 -9.63 15.12
CA THR A 171 14.72 -8.59 14.90
C THR A 171 15.48 -8.91 13.62
N ILE A 172 15.37 -8.01 12.65
CA ILE A 172 16.01 -8.12 11.35
C ILE A 172 17.53 -7.96 11.55
N PRO A 173 18.37 -8.90 11.09
CA PRO A 173 19.83 -8.76 11.15
C PRO A 173 20.34 -7.51 10.40
N ASP A 174 21.43 -6.90 10.85
CA ASP A 174 21.94 -5.64 10.25
C ASP A 174 22.46 -5.80 8.81
N ASP A 175 22.90 -7.01 8.45
CA ASP A 175 23.34 -7.35 7.10
C ASP A 175 22.18 -7.46 6.10
N PHE A 176 20.93 -7.52 6.54
CA PHE A 176 19.77 -7.59 5.65
C PHE A 176 19.45 -6.21 5.03
N LEU A 177 19.41 -6.16 3.70
CA LEU A 177 19.26 -4.90 2.96
C LEU A 177 17.85 -4.73 2.39
N LYS A 178 17.27 -3.54 2.55
CA LYS A 178 15.98 -3.10 1.98
C LYS A 178 14.88 -4.17 2.07
N CYS A 179 14.46 -4.46 3.29
CA CYS A 179 13.50 -5.51 3.57
C CYS A 179 12.06 -5.08 3.37
N SER A 180 11.23 -6.02 2.95
CA SER A 180 9.77 -5.90 2.88
C SER A 180 9.10 -7.15 3.45
N VAL A 181 7.98 -6.98 4.13
CA VAL A 181 7.11 -8.09 4.53
C VAL A 181 6.18 -8.42 3.38
N PHE A 182 5.94 -9.71 3.17
CA PHE A 182 4.94 -10.25 2.24
C PHE A 182 4.05 -11.22 3.01
N VAL A 183 2.74 -10.98 2.97
CA VAL A 183 1.75 -11.86 3.62
C VAL A 183 0.69 -12.23 2.59
N LYS A 184 0.39 -13.53 2.48
CA LYS A 184 -0.75 -14.04 1.72
C LYS A 184 -1.59 -14.92 2.64
N GLY A 185 -2.90 -14.82 2.51
CA GLY A 185 -3.85 -15.67 3.20
C GLY A 185 -5.17 -15.73 2.45
N ALA A 186 -6.14 -16.39 3.07
CA ALA A 186 -7.52 -16.41 2.57
C ALA A 186 -8.15 -15.00 2.55
N ASP A 187 -9.15 -14.82 1.70
CA ASP A 187 -9.93 -13.57 1.68
C ASP A 187 -10.65 -13.36 3.02
N GLY A 188 -10.55 -12.14 3.54
CA GLY A 188 -11.07 -11.79 4.86
C GLY A 188 -10.08 -12.05 6.00
N THR A 189 -8.92 -12.67 5.78
CA THR A 189 -7.89 -12.83 6.82
C THR A 189 -7.49 -11.47 7.38
N ARG A 190 -7.52 -11.33 8.71
CA ARG A 190 -7.16 -10.09 9.43
C ARG A 190 -5.93 -10.31 10.28
N PHE A 191 -4.93 -9.45 10.13
CA PHE A 191 -3.71 -9.49 10.92
C PHE A 191 -3.20 -8.07 11.17
N SER A 192 -2.28 -7.91 12.12
CA SER A 192 -1.53 -6.66 12.29
C SER A 192 -0.04 -6.90 12.18
N LEU A 193 0.64 -5.97 11.51
CA LEU A 193 2.10 -5.85 11.55
C LEU A 193 2.44 -4.74 12.56
N THR A 194 3.33 -5.04 13.48
CA THR A 194 3.88 -4.09 14.44
C THR A 194 5.36 -3.89 14.13
N GLU A 195 5.81 -2.65 14.07
CA GLU A 195 7.17 -2.27 13.72
C GLU A 195 7.78 -1.41 14.83
N SER A 196 9.00 -1.74 15.27
CA SER A 196 9.68 -1.04 16.36
C SER A 196 11.20 -1.12 16.23
N GLY A 197 11.92 -0.46 17.15
CA GLY A 197 13.38 -0.42 17.14
C GLY A 197 13.95 0.65 16.22
N GLU A 198 15.19 0.46 15.81
CA GLU A 198 15.96 1.45 15.05
C GLU A 198 15.40 1.65 13.65
N THR A 199 15.55 2.86 13.12
CA THR A 199 15.20 3.14 11.72
C THR A 199 16.27 2.56 10.81
N ARG A 200 15.85 1.91 9.72
CA ARG A 200 16.73 1.30 8.72
C ARG A 200 16.51 1.92 7.35
N ALA A 201 17.42 1.64 6.41
CA ALA A 201 17.21 1.94 5.01
C ALA A 201 16.21 0.95 4.38
N PHE A 202 15.32 1.46 3.54
CA PHE A 202 14.23 0.70 2.90
C PHE A 202 13.98 1.17 1.46
#